data_AF-A0AAV6JQB0-F1
#
_entry.id   AF-A0AAV6JQB0-F1
#
_cell.length_a   1.000
_cell.length_b   1.000
_cell.length_c   1.000
_cell.angle_alpha   90.00
_cell.angle_beta   90.00
_cell.angle_gamma   90.00
#
_symmetry.space_group_name_H-M   'P 1'
#
loop_
_entity.id
_entity.type
_entity.pdbx_description
1 polymer ?
#
loop_
_entity_poly.entity_id
_entity_poly.type
_entity_poly.pdbx_seq_one_letter_code
_entity_poly.pdbx_strand_id
1 'polypeptide(L)'
;MMEQQKGEREKLSPSRKRAKTEEESKQAVPAAAEAKSVYLFACHLYGPNAHVLYVVDPPPLPDPSTFLADDSQMEITPPEPVERPLDPLVEFPRAEYPMEMCAVEFDSKLYILGGEFDGPSLGGPPRFPDDDFCPFPRDVHIFDPTCSSLKVGPKMNSGKFKPSAFVVDSMIYVVSGCLARPDDDSLVRFEVFKPDDDGTGGTWTRLEDPPFKRTLFTGHVVVDRQVFFSTLNGEFFSSSPYADRLFAGMHVQIEEAFQMQ
;
A
#
# COMPACT_ATOMS: atom_id res chain seq x y z
N MET A 1 81.68 24.88 -23.80
CA MET A 1 80.51 25.36 -23.03
C MET A 1 80.46 24.49 -21.78
N MET A 2 81.11 24.91 -20.69
CA MET A 2 80.58 25.70 -19.56
C MET A 2 79.66 24.90 -18.61
N GLU A 3 80.13 24.82 -17.35
CA GLU A 3 79.46 24.76 -16.02
C GLU A 3 78.43 23.63 -15.74
N GLN A 4 78.55 22.76 -14.73
CA GLN A 4 78.66 22.87 -13.25
C GLN A 4 77.60 23.74 -12.54
N GLN A 5 76.71 23.10 -11.76
CA GLN A 5 76.44 23.28 -10.30
C GLN A 5 75.09 22.59 -9.95
N LYS A 6 74.98 21.60 -9.05
CA LYS A 6 75.21 21.52 -7.59
C LYS A 6 74.02 22.09 -6.78
N GLY A 7 73.43 21.27 -5.90
CA GLY A 7 72.52 21.73 -4.84
C GLY A 7 71.68 20.65 -4.15
N GLU A 8 72.29 19.85 -3.30
CA GLU A 8 71.66 18.93 -2.32
C GLU A 8 71.06 19.66 -1.10
N ARG A 9 70.25 18.89 -0.34
CA ARG A 9 69.90 18.90 1.11
C ARG A 9 68.42 19.22 1.37
N GLU A 10 67.56 18.25 1.72
CA GLU A 10 67.58 17.29 2.84
C GLU A 10 67.59 18.00 4.21
N LYS A 11 66.46 17.98 4.94
CA LYS A 11 66.30 17.26 6.22
C LYS A 11 65.23 17.81 7.18
N LEU A 12 64.48 16.85 7.73
CA LEU A 12 64.05 16.69 9.14
C LEU A 12 62.87 17.50 9.71
N SER A 13 61.83 16.74 10.04
CA SER A 13 60.84 16.90 11.12
C SER A 13 61.51 16.99 12.52
N PRO A 14 60.90 17.51 13.63
CA PRO A 14 59.75 16.88 14.31
C PRO A 14 58.83 17.75 15.24
N SER A 15 57.74 17.10 15.72
CA SER A 15 57.11 17.21 17.06
C SER A 15 56.16 18.36 17.48
N ARG A 16 54.90 17.91 17.76
CA ARG A 16 54.00 18.21 18.91
C ARG A 16 53.82 19.66 19.39
N LYS A 17 52.58 20.17 19.27
CA LYS A 17 51.86 20.83 20.38
C LYS A 17 50.37 20.48 20.35
N ARG A 18 49.87 20.04 21.52
CA ARG A 18 48.45 19.91 21.89
C ARG A 18 47.76 21.28 21.81
N ALA A 19 46.54 21.32 21.30
CA ALA A 19 45.50 22.23 21.76
C ALA A 19 44.17 21.48 21.74
N LYS A 20 43.51 21.52 22.89
CA LYS A 20 42.26 20.88 23.26
C LYS A 20 41.17 21.92 22.98
N THR A 21 40.18 21.60 22.17
CA THR A 21 38.91 22.32 22.17
C THR A 21 37.81 21.28 22.12
N GLU A 22 37.18 21.11 23.28
CA GLU A 22 35.89 20.47 23.46
C GLU A 22 34.87 21.27 22.64
N GLU A 23 34.34 20.67 21.58
CA GLU A 23 33.13 21.17 20.94
C GLU A 23 32.04 20.14 21.25
N GLU A 24 31.12 20.58 22.10
CA GLU A 24 29.95 19.84 22.57
C GLU A 24 29.20 19.27 21.37
N SER A 25 29.25 17.94 21.23
CA SER A 25 28.26 17.17 20.50
C SER A 25 26.93 17.31 21.27
N LYS A 26 26.21 18.41 21.02
CA LYS A 26 24.78 18.47 21.25
C LYS A 26 24.15 17.44 20.33
N GLN A 27 23.97 16.24 20.87
CA GLN A 27 23.02 15.25 20.38
C GLN A 27 21.68 15.98 20.22
N ALA A 28 21.34 16.32 18.99
CA ALA A 28 20.02 16.81 18.66
C ALA A 28 19.05 15.71 19.05
N VAL A 29 18.23 15.99 20.06
CA VAL A 29 17.02 15.22 20.34
C VAL A 29 16.27 15.13 19.02
N PRO A 30 15.87 13.93 18.55
CA PRO A 30 15.11 13.83 17.33
C PRO A 30 13.88 14.73 17.47
N ALA A 31 13.73 15.66 16.54
CA ALA A 31 12.53 16.45 16.41
C ALA A 31 11.34 15.50 16.52
N ALA A 32 10.40 15.82 17.40
CA ALA A 32 9.19 15.04 17.60
C ALA A 32 8.64 14.67 16.22
N ALA A 33 8.59 13.36 15.93
CA ALA A 33 8.12 12.87 14.65
C ALA A 33 6.77 13.53 14.37
N GLU A 34 6.65 14.29 13.28
CA GLU A 34 5.38 14.84 12.84
C GLU A 34 4.37 13.69 12.82
N ALA A 35 3.24 13.89 13.51
CA ALA A 35 2.23 12.86 13.66
C ALA A 35 1.78 12.43 12.25
N LYS A 36 2.01 11.16 11.92
CA LYS A 36 1.56 10.58 10.65
C LYS A 36 0.08 10.27 10.78
N SER A 37 -0.76 10.94 9.99
CA SER A 37 -2.18 10.61 9.92
C SER A 37 -2.40 9.24 9.27
N VAL A 38 -3.44 8.54 9.71
CA VAL A 38 -3.87 7.24 9.17
C VAL A 38 -5.14 7.45 8.37
N TYR A 39 -5.17 6.94 7.14
CA TYR A 39 -6.37 6.97 6.30
C TYR A 39 -7.09 5.63 6.38
N LEU A 40 -8.38 5.65 6.70
CA LEU A 40 -9.24 4.47 6.77
C LEU A 40 -10.24 4.51 5.61
N PHE A 41 -10.07 3.60 4.65
CA PHE A 41 -11.02 3.42 3.56
C PHE A 41 -11.99 2.27 3.90
N ALA A 42 -13.19 2.62 4.33
CA ALA A 42 -14.19 1.67 4.80
C ALA A 42 -15.25 1.37 3.72
N CYS A 43 -15.61 0.10 3.59
CA CYS A 43 -16.73 -0.35 2.77
C CYS A 43 -18.00 -0.44 3.62
N HIS A 44 -19.11 0.10 3.13
CA HIS A 44 -20.40 0.07 3.82
C HIS A 44 -21.39 -0.81 3.05
N LEU A 45 -21.70 -1.99 3.60
CA LEU A 45 -22.62 -2.95 2.97
C LEU A 45 -24.03 -2.39 2.79
N TYR A 46 -24.44 -1.46 3.65
CA TYR A 46 -25.75 -0.82 3.66
C TYR A 46 -25.60 0.69 3.76
N GLY A 47 -26.54 1.42 3.18
CA GLY A 47 -26.58 2.88 3.22
C GLY A 47 -26.39 3.52 1.85
N PRO A 48 -26.39 4.88 1.81
CA PRO A 48 -26.30 5.64 0.57
C PRO A 48 -24.89 5.67 -0.04
N ASN A 49 -23.86 5.40 0.77
CA ASN A 49 -22.45 5.41 0.37
C ASN A 49 -21.94 3.97 0.27
N ALA A 50 -21.23 3.65 -0.80
CA ALA A 50 -20.54 2.36 -0.96
C ALA A 50 -19.27 2.33 -0.11
N HIS A 51 -18.54 3.45 -0.09
CA HIS A 51 -17.32 3.61 0.68
C HIS A 51 -17.24 4.98 1.34
N VAL A 52 -16.46 5.07 2.41
CA VAL A 52 -16.10 6.34 3.04
C VAL A 52 -14.61 6.30 3.41
N LEU A 53 -13.92 7.38 3.09
CA LEU A 53 -12.55 7.63 3.52
C LEU A 53 -12.57 8.50 4.76
N TYR A 54 -11.92 8.06 5.82
CA TYR A 54 -11.71 8.81 7.06
C TYR A 54 -10.23 9.12 7.24
N VAL A 55 -9.94 10.17 8.00
CA VAL A 55 -8.60 10.44 8.54
C VAL A 55 -8.65 10.28 10.05
N VAL A 56 -7.66 9.57 10.58
CA VAL A 56 -7.49 9.35 12.01
C VAL A 56 -6.09 9.79 12.36
N ASP A 57 -5.98 10.74 13.28
CA ASP A 57 -4.70 11.09 13.87
C ASP A 57 -4.43 10.11 15.02
N PRO A 58 -3.48 9.17 14.86
CA PRO A 58 -3.19 8.24 15.92
C PRO A 58 -2.66 9.00 17.13
N PRO A 59 -3.02 8.59 18.37
CA PRO A 59 -2.40 9.15 19.54
C PRO A 59 -0.88 8.93 19.48
N PRO A 60 -0.06 9.81 20.10
CA PRO A 60 1.37 9.59 20.18
C PRO A 60 1.65 8.20 20.71
N LEU A 61 2.52 7.44 20.04
CA LEU A 61 2.94 6.14 20.56
C LEU A 61 3.53 6.34 21.96
N PRO A 62 3.15 5.52 22.95
CA PRO A 62 3.75 5.60 24.28
C PRO A 62 5.27 5.41 24.18
N ASP A 63 6.02 6.20 24.96
CA ASP A 63 7.48 6.16 24.96
C ASP A 63 7.94 4.74 25.39
N PRO A 64 8.79 4.05 24.59
CA PRO A 64 9.30 2.72 24.93
C PRO A 64 9.92 2.62 26.32
N SER A 65 10.46 3.72 26.85
CA SER A 65 11.06 3.79 28.19
C SER A 65 10.03 3.81 29.33
N THR A 66 8.76 4.09 29.04
CA THR A 66 7.65 4.02 30.01
C THR A 66 7.21 2.58 30.30
N PHE A 67 7.59 1.61 29.46
CA PHE A 67 7.31 0.19 29.68
C PHE A 67 8.30 -0.50 30.65
N LEU A 68 9.31 0.22 31.17
CA LEU A 68 10.34 -0.36 32.06
C LEU A 68 10.11 -0.10 33.55
N ALA A 69 8.91 0.31 33.96
CA ALA A 69 8.58 0.46 35.37
C ALA A 69 7.31 -0.32 35.70
N ASP A 70 7.52 -1.38 36.48
CA ASP A 70 6.56 -2.08 37.33
C ASP A 70 5.85 -3.31 36.72
N ASP A 71 6.31 -4.50 37.14
CA ASP A 71 5.67 -5.81 36.97
C ASP A 71 4.41 -5.97 37.88
N SER A 72 4.00 -4.92 38.58
CA SER A 72 2.72 -4.92 39.27
C SER A 72 1.60 -4.86 38.24
N GLN A 73 0.63 -5.77 38.39
CA GLN A 73 -0.48 -5.97 37.45
C GLN A 73 -1.06 -4.64 36.98
N MET A 74 -0.78 -4.25 35.73
CA MET A 74 -1.55 -3.21 35.06
C MET A 74 -2.98 -3.73 34.92
N GLU A 75 -3.85 -3.33 35.84
CA GLU A 75 -5.28 -3.39 35.65
C GLU A 75 -5.59 -2.42 34.51
N ILE A 76 -5.53 -2.92 33.27
CA ILE A 76 -5.92 -2.17 32.07
C ILE A 76 -7.43 -1.98 32.19
N THR A 77 -7.85 -0.94 32.92
CA THR A 77 -9.20 -0.43 32.79
C THR A 77 -9.29 0.08 31.37
N PRO A 78 -10.16 -0.50 30.50
CA PRO A 78 -10.33 0.01 29.16
C PRO A 78 -10.67 1.50 29.29
N PRO A 79 -9.97 2.42 28.60
CA PRO A 79 -10.41 3.80 28.57
C PRO A 79 -11.88 3.81 28.15
N GLU A 80 -12.71 4.57 28.85
CA GLU A 80 -14.12 4.69 28.46
C GLU A 80 -14.19 5.02 26.97
N PRO A 81 -15.04 4.32 26.18
CA PRO A 81 -15.11 4.54 24.76
C PRO A 81 -15.51 6.00 24.53
N VAL A 82 -14.54 6.80 24.09
CA VAL A 82 -14.79 8.14 23.61
C VAL A 82 -15.45 7.95 22.26
N GLU A 83 -16.78 7.89 22.24
CA GLU A 83 -17.61 7.88 21.04
C GLU A 83 -17.52 9.24 20.34
N ARG A 84 -16.37 9.56 19.76
CA ARG A 84 -16.27 10.64 18.78
C ARG A 84 -16.55 10.02 17.42
N PRO A 85 -17.69 10.33 16.78
CA PRO A 85 -17.89 9.93 15.40
C PRO A 85 -16.76 10.52 14.55
N LEU A 86 -16.17 9.67 13.70
CA LEU A 86 -15.17 10.12 12.74
C LEU A 86 -15.88 10.90 11.63
N ASP A 87 -15.41 12.12 11.36
CA ASP A 87 -15.92 12.91 10.25
C ASP A 87 -15.42 12.31 8.91
N PRO A 88 -16.33 12.09 7.94
CA PRO A 88 -15.94 11.58 6.63
C PRO A 88 -15.08 12.62 5.89
N LEU A 89 -13.92 12.18 5.39
CA LEU A 89 -13.05 13.01 4.56
C LEU A 89 -13.52 13.01 3.10
N VAL A 90 -13.87 11.83 2.58
CA VAL A 90 -14.44 11.66 1.23
C VAL A 90 -15.52 10.58 1.30
N GLU A 91 -16.69 10.88 0.75
CA GLU A 91 -17.76 9.91 0.59
C GLU A 91 -17.82 9.41 -0.85
N PHE A 92 -18.13 8.12 -1.01
CA PHE A 92 -18.29 7.48 -2.32
C PHE A 92 -19.74 7.02 -2.44
N PRO A 93 -20.65 7.85 -2.98
CA PRO A 93 -22.06 7.51 -3.15
C PRO A 93 -22.24 6.22 -3.95
N ARG A 94 -23.10 5.33 -3.48
CA ARG A 94 -23.36 4.02 -4.08
C ARG A 94 -23.99 4.09 -5.47
N ALA A 95 -24.61 5.22 -5.80
CA ALA A 95 -25.14 5.48 -7.14
C ALA A 95 -24.04 5.80 -8.17
N GLU A 96 -22.86 6.20 -7.72
CA GLU A 96 -21.76 6.69 -8.57
C GLU A 96 -20.52 5.79 -8.51
N TYR A 97 -20.32 5.10 -7.39
CA TYR A 97 -19.14 4.29 -7.14
C TYR A 97 -19.49 2.82 -6.87
N PRO A 98 -18.67 1.88 -7.35
CA PRO A 98 -18.88 0.46 -7.14
C PRO A 98 -18.67 0.07 -5.67
N MET A 99 -19.26 -1.05 -5.29
CA MET A 99 -19.00 -1.73 -4.03
C MET A 99 -17.67 -2.47 -4.07
N GLU A 100 -17.07 -2.68 -2.90
CA GLU A 100 -15.87 -3.52 -2.73
C GLU A 100 -14.67 -3.06 -3.57
N MET A 101 -14.51 -1.74 -3.73
CA MET A 101 -13.29 -1.13 -4.24
C MET A 101 -12.08 -1.47 -3.37
N CYS A 102 -10.90 -1.49 -3.99
CA CYS A 102 -9.62 -1.57 -3.29
C CYS A 102 -8.95 -0.19 -3.27
N ALA A 103 -8.26 0.12 -2.18
CA ALA A 103 -7.37 1.27 -2.07
C ALA A 103 -5.93 0.81 -1.84
N VAL A 104 -4.99 1.44 -2.52
CA VAL A 104 -3.55 1.20 -2.36
C VAL A 104 -2.80 2.52 -2.27
N GLU A 105 -1.86 2.61 -1.33
CA GLU A 105 -0.99 3.79 -1.19
C GLU A 105 0.19 3.68 -2.14
N PHE A 106 0.48 4.78 -2.84
CA PHE A 106 1.65 4.94 -3.67
C PHE A 106 2.03 6.42 -3.73
N ASP A 107 3.30 6.74 -3.45
CA ASP A 107 3.83 8.10 -3.52
C ASP A 107 2.98 9.13 -2.73
N SER A 108 2.61 8.75 -1.50
CA SER A 108 1.78 9.53 -0.57
C SER A 108 0.36 9.84 -1.09
N LYS A 109 -0.12 9.08 -2.07
CA LYS A 109 -1.46 9.19 -2.64
C LYS A 109 -2.18 7.85 -2.53
N LEU A 110 -3.49 7.88 -2.43
CA LEU A 110 -4.32 6.67 -2.46
C LEU A 110 -4.91 6.48 -3.85
N TYR A 111 -4.66 5.32 -4.45
CA TYR A 111 -5.27 4.87 -5.68
C TYR A 111 -6.42 3.93 -5.33
N ILE A 112 -7.63 4.30 -5.74
CA ILE A 112 -8.88 3.61 -5.42
C ILE A 112 -9.47 3.09 -6.72
N LEU A 113 -9.69 1.78 -6.82
CA LEU A 113 -9.99 1.13 -8.09
C LEU A 113 -10.81 -0.17 -7.97
N GLY A 114 -11.39 -0.54 -9.11
CA GLY A 114 -12.16 -1.77 -9.32
C GLY A 114 -13.44 -1.82 -8.50
N GLY A 115 -13.85 -3.01 -8.09
CA GLY A 115 -15.14 -3.24 -7.44
C GLY A 115 -16.23 -3.65 -8.43
N GLU A 116 -17.47 -3.73 -7.94
CA GLU A 116 -18.65 -4.09 -8.72
C GLU A 116 -19.79 -3.10 -8.48
N PHE A 117 -20.39 -2.58 -9.56
CA PHE A 117 -21.63 -1.83 -9.44
C PHE A 117 -22.80 -2.74 -9.10
N ASP A 118 -23.63 -2.28 -8.17
CA ASP A 118 -24.91 -2.91 -7.94
C ASP A 118 -25.77 -2.98 -9.21
N GLY A 119 -26.65 -3.97 -9.27
CA GLY A 119 -27.72 -3.94 -10.26
C GLY A 119 -28.67 -2.75 -10.04
N PRO A 120 -29.43 -2.33 -11.07
CA PRO A 120 -30.40 -1.23 -10.95
C PRO A 120 -31.42 -1.46 -9.84
N SER A 121 -31.78 -2.72 -9.57
CA SER A 121 -32.70 -3.11 -8.50
C SER A 121 -32.17 -2.86 -7.10
N LEU A 122 -30.86 -2.65 -6.94
CA LEU A 122 -30.17 -2.38 -5.67
C LEU A 122 -29.62 -0.94 -5.61
N GLY A 123 -30.07 -0.06 -6.52
CA GLY A 123 -29.67 1.35 -6.55
C GLY A 123 -28.41 1.66 -7.35
N GLY A 124 -27.87 0.67 -8.09
CA GLY A 124 -26.80 0.90 -9.04
C GLY A 124 -27.27 1.55 -10.36
N PRO A 125 -26.33 1.91 -11.24
CA PRO A 125 -26.65 2.62 -12.48
C PRO A 125 -27.59 1.82 -13.40
N PRO A 126 -28.45 2.49 -14.20
CA PRO A 126 -29.42 1.82 -15.06
C PRO A 126 -28.74 0.89 -16.08
N ARG A 127 -29.32 -0.31 -16.26
CA ARG A 127 -28.89 -1.28 -17.29
C ARG A 127 -29.41 -0.80 -18.65
N PHE A 128 -28.51 -0.62 -19.61
CA PHE A 128 -28.90 -0.43 -21.00
C PHE A 128 -29.15 -1.81 -21.65
N PRO A 129 -30.31 -2.04 -22.30
CA PRO A 129 -30.67 -3.36 -22.84
C PRO A 129 -29.76 -3.90 -23.95
N ASP A 130 -28.96 -3.04 -24.59
CA ASP A 130 -28.18 -3.36 -25.80
C ASP A 130 -26.66 -3.38 -25.58
N ASP A 131 -26.16 -3.20 -24.35
CA ASP A 131 -24.71 -3.21 -24.07
C ASP A 131 -24.27 -4.53 -23.39
N ASP A 132 -23.10 -5.02 -23.82
CA ASP A 132 -22.23 -5.95 -23.08
C ASP A 132 -21.79 -5.29 -21.74
N PHE A 133 -22.76 -5.07 -20.85
CA PHE A 133 -22.56 -4.38 -19.58
C PHE A 133 -21.63 -5.20 -18.68
N CYS A 134 -20.38 -4.76 -18.59
CA CYS A 134 -19.44 -5.23 -17.58
C CYS A 134 -19.68 -4.42 -16.29
N PRO A 135 -20.14 -5.03 -15.20
CA PRO A 135 -20.42 -4.32 -13.94
C PRO A 135 -19.15 -3.87 -13.21
N PHE A 136 -17.97 -4.23 -13.74
CA PHE A 136 -16.67 -3.91 -13.17
C PHE A 136 -16.09 -2.68 -13.88
N PRO A 137 -16.00 -1.51 -13.21
CA PRO A 137 -15.46 -0.32 -13.85
C PRO A 137 -13.95 -0.39 -14.04
N ARG A 138 -13.47 0.32 -15.06
CA ARG A 138 -12.03 0.51 -15.35
C ARG A 138 -11.45 1.76 -14.71
N ASP A 139 -12.30 2.59 -14.13
CA ASP A 139 -11.91 3.88 -13.59
C ASP A 139 -11.02 3.70 -12.35
N VAL A 140 -10.07 4.63 -12.22
CA VAL A 140 -9.14 4.71 -11.11
C VAL A 140 -9.28 6.10 -10.54
N HIS A 141 -9.44 6.19 -9.23
CA HIS A 141 -9.58 7.43 -8.51
C HIS A 141 -8.36 7.66 -7.65
N ILE A 142 -7.78 8.86 -7.69
CA ILE A 142 -6.55 9.21 -6.99
C ILE A 142 -6.90 10.28 -5.96
N PHE A 143 -6.72 9.93 -4.69
CA PHE A 143 -6.84 10.86 -3.58
C PHE A 143 -5.44 11.31 -3.16
N ASP A 144 -5.20 12.61 -3.28
CA ASP A 144 -3.99 13.26 -2.80
C ASP A 144 -4.34 14.05 -1.53
N PRO A 145 -3.79 13.70 -0.36
CA PRO A 145 -4.05 14.39 0.91
C PRO A 145 -3.79 15.91 0.89
N THR A 146 -2.95 16.38 -0.03
CA THR A 146 -2.63 17.81 -0.17
C THR A 146 -3.68 18.56 -0.98
N CYS A 147 -4.56 17.83 -1.67
CA CYS A 147 -5.63 18.36 -2.50
C CYS A 147 -7.00 18.09 -1.84
N SER A 148 -7.96 18.99 -2.05
CA SER A 148 -9.31 18.85 -1.49
C SER A 148 -10.25 17.99 -2.35
N SER A 149 -9.77 17.32 -3.40
CA SER A 149 -10.62 16.59 -4.34
C SER A 149 -9.99 15.32 -4.90
N LEU A 150 -10.87 14.38 -5.25
CA LEU A 150 -10.53 13.14 -5.92
C LEU A 150 -10.25 13.41 -7.41
N LYS A 151 -9.11 12.95 -7.91
CA LYS A 151 -8.75 13.03 -9.33
C LYS A 151 -9.09 11.72 -10.04
N VAL A 152 -9.42 11.79 -11.32
CA VAL A 152 -9.57 10.60 -12.16
C VAL A 152 -8.21 10.28 -12.77
N GLY A 153 -7.71 9.07 -12.54
CA GLY A 153 -6.46 8.56 -13.08
C GLY A 153 -6.63 7.82 -14.41
N PRO A 154 -5.53 7.29 -14.98
CA PRO A 154 -5.58 6.45 -16.17
C PRO A 154 -6.41 5.19 -15.94
N LYS A 155 -7.33 4.89 -16.87
CA LYS A 155 -8.20 3.72 -16.78
C LYS A 155 -7.40 2.42 -16.91
N MET A 156 -7.75 1.41 -16.12
CA MET A 156 -7.24 0.04 -16.24
C MET A 156 -7.58 -0.57 -17.60
N ASN A 157 -6.89 -1.66 -17.97
CA ASN A 157 -7.20 -2.39 -19.20
C ASN A 157 -8.61 -3.00 -19.15
N SER A 158 -9.00 -3.57 -18.01
CA SER A 158 -10.34 -4.09 -17.72
C SER A 158 -10.76 -3.83 -16.28
N GLY A 159 -12.06 -3.95 -16.00
CA GLY A 159 -12.56 -3.86 -14.63
C GLY A 159 -12.08 -5.02 -13.77
N LYS A 160 -12.06 -4.80 -12.45
CA LYS A 160 -11.56 -5.77 -11.47
C LYS A 160 -12.63 -6.07 -10.43
N PHE A 161 -13.07 -7.32 -10.38
CA PHE A 161 -13.96 -7.82 -9.35
C PHE A 161 -13.16 -8.10 -8.08
N LYS A 162 -13.59 -7.59 -6.92
CA LYS A 162 -12.90 -7.77 -5.62
C LYS A 162 -11.38 -7.70 -5.74
N PRO A 163 -10.84 -6.56 -6.23
CA PRO A 163 -9.42 -6.45 -6.51
C PRO A 163 -8.56 -6.57 -5.25
N SER A 164 -7.35 -7.07 -5.43
CA SER A 164 -6.24 -6.87 -4.51
C SER A 164 -5.17 -6.07 -5.22
N ALA A 165 -4.76 -4.94 -4.64
CA ALA A 165 -3.76 -4.05 -5.19
C ALA A 165 -2.59 -3.87 -4.22
N PHE A 166 -1.36 -3.84 -4.73
CA PHE A 166 -0.14 -3.80 -3.93
C PHE A 166 0.99 -3.10 -4.70
N VAL A 167 1.99 -2.58 -3.97
CA VAL A 167 3.13 -1.86 -4.57
C VAL A 167 4.40 -2.68 -4.46
N VAL A 168 5.12 -2.83 -5.58
CA VAL A 168 6.47 -3.40 -5.64
C VAL A 168 7.29 -2.60 -6.65
N ASP A 169 8.52 -2.25 -6.29
CA ASP A 169 9.48 -1.55 -7.17
C ASP A 169 8.90 -0.33 -7.88
N SER A 170 8.21 0.49 -7.09
CA SER A 170 7.55 1.73 -7.53
C SER A 170 6.45 1.55 -8.59
N MET A 171 5.84 0.37 -8.64
CA MET A 171 4.70 0.07 -9.53
C MET A 171 3.52 -0.47 -8.73
N ILE A 172 2.31 -0.19 -9.20
CA ILE A 172 1.07 -0.68 -8.59
C ILE A 172 0.62 -1.91 -9.36
N TYR A 173 0.54 -3.05 -8.71
CA TYR A 173 0.03 -4.29 -9.27
C TYR A 173 -1.41 -4.49 -8.81
N VAL A 174 -2.27 -4.95 -9.70
CA VAL A 174 -3.68 -5.20 -9.40
C VAL A 174 -4.07 -6.57 -9.93
N VAL A 175 -4.56 -7.41 -9.03
CA VAL A 175 -5.13 -8.72 -9.36
C VAL A 175 -6.63 -8.73 -9.05
N SER A 176 -7.43 -9.15 -10.03
CA SER A 176 -8.86 -9.38 -9.86
C SER A 176 -9.10 -10.65 -9.06
N GLY A 177 -10.05 -10.61 -8.13
CA GLY A 177 -10.74 -11.82 -7.70
C GLY A 177 -11.43 -12.50 -8.89
N CYS A 178 -11.75 -13.78 -8.73
CA CYS A 178 -12.33 -14.60 -9.79
C CYS A 178 -13.64 -15.23 -9.32
N LEU A 179 -14.76 -14.88 -9.99
CA LEU A 179 -16.00 -15.64 -9.91
C LEU A 179 -15.91 -16.87 -10.82
N ALA A 180 -16.69 -17.90 -10.53
CA ALA A 180 -16.62 -19.21 -11.18
C ALA A 180 -16.85 -19.26 -12.71
N ARG A 181 -17.06 -18.13 -13.39
CA ARG A 181 -17.13 -18.03 -14.85
C ARG A 181 -15.71 -17.94 -15.42
N PRO A 182 -15.14 -19.04 -15.94
CA PRO A 182 -13.72 -19.09 -16.25
C PRO A 182 -13.37 -18.51 -17.62
N ASP A 183 -14.37 -18.15 -18.45
CA ASP A 183 -14.20 -18.16 -19.91
C ASP A 183 -14.38 -16.78 -20.58
N ASP A 184 -14.43 -15.70 -19.81
CA ASP A 184 -14.40 -14.36 -20.41
C ASP A 184 -12.94 -13.89 -20.54
N ASP A 185 -12.28 -14.35 -21.60
CA ASP A 185 -10.90 -13.97 -21.97
C ASP A 185 -10.75 -12.44 -22.19
N SER A 186 -11.85 -11.68 -22.23
CA SER A 186 -11.83 -10.22 -22.33
C SER A 186 -11.44 -9.54 -21.02
N LEU A 187 -11.57 -10.21 -19.87
CA LEU A 187 -11.22 -9.64 -18.57
C LEU A 187 -9.76 -9.92 -18.22
N VAL A 188 -8.92 -8.89 -18.38
CA VAL A 188 -7.55 -8.89 -17.85
C VAL A 188 -7.59 -9.05 -16.32
N ARG A 189 -7.09 -10.18 -15.80
CA ARG A 189 -7.15 -10.44 -14.35
C ARG A 189 -5.98 -9.83 -13.62
N PHE A 190 -4.81 -9.81 -14.24
CA PHE A 190 -3.60 -9.25 -13.63
C PHE A 190 -2.96 -8.21 -14.52
N GLU A 191 -2.70 -7.04 -13.95
CA GLU A 191 -2.03 -5.95 -14.63
C GLU A 191 -1.21 -5.10 -13.67
N VAL A 192 -0.27 -4.35 -14.23
CA VAL A 192 0.60 -3.44 -13.51
C VAL A 192 0.47 -2.03 -14.08
N PHE A 193 0.40 -1.06 -13.18
CA PHE A 193 0.48 0.35 -13.49
C PHE A 193 1.88 0.85 -13.20
N LYS A 194 2.50 1.42 -14.24
CA LYS A 194 3.70 2.22 -14.10
C LYS A 194 3.28 3.71 -14.17
N PRO A 195 3.35 4.45 -13.05
CA PRO A 195 3.07 5.88 -13.07
C PRO A 195 4.13 6.63 -13.87
N ASP A 196 3.73 7.75 -14.46
CA ASP A 196 4.66 8.70 -15.08
C ASP A 196 5.44 9.47 -14.00
N ASP A 197 6.56 10.09 -14.37
CA ASP A 197 7.49 10.75 -13.43
C ASP A 197 6.83 11.89 -12.63
N ASP A 198 5.74 12.48 -13.13
CA ASP A 198 5.00 13.56 -12.47
C ASP A 198 3.81 13.06 -11.63
N GLY A 199 3.55 11.75 -11.61
CA GLY A 199 2.47 11.13 -10.84
C GLY A 199 1.05 11.51 -11.31
N THR A 200 0.91 12.21 -12.44
CA THR A 200 -0.39 12.63 -12.99
C THR A 200 -0.99 11.65 -13.98
N GLY A 201 -0.14 10.79 -14.55
CA GLY A 201 -0.48 9.79 -15.55
C GLY A 201 0.23 8.46 -15.31
N GLY A 202 0.27 7.64 -16.35
CA GLY A 202 0.94 6.35 -16.35
C GLY A 202 0.32 5.36 -17.32
N THR A 203 0.95 4.20 -17.42
CA THR A 203 0.56 3.14 -18.35
C THR A 203 0.21 1.86 -17.61
N TRP A 204 -0.95 1.30 -17.94
CA TRP A 204 -1.38 -0.02 -17.50
C TRP A 204 -0.92 -1.10 -18.48
N THR A 205 -0.26 -2.14 -18.00
CA THR A 205 0.24 -3.26 -18.80
C THR A 205 -0.35 -4.57 -18.31
N ARG A 206 -0.98 -5.33 -19.21
CA ARG A 206 -1.47 -6.69 -18.94
C ARG A 206 -0.30 -7.61 -18.58
N LEU A 207 -0.48 -8.39 -17.52
CA LEU A 207 0.44 -9.44 -17.11
C LEU A 207 -0.19 -10.83 -17.37
N GLU A 208 0.62 -11.88 -17.22
CA GLU A 208 0.11 -13.24 -17.24
C GLU A 208 -0.77 -13.51 -16.01
N ASP A 209 -1.94 -14.11 -16.24
CA ASP A 209 -2.88 -14.35 -15.16
C ASP A 209 -2.30 -15.36 -14.15
N PRO A 210 -2.51 -15.13 -12.84
CA PRO A 210 -2.19 -16.12 -11.84
C PRO A 210 -2.86 -17.47 -12.09
N PRO A 211 -2.22 -18.59 -11.70
CA PRO A 211 -2.83 -19.92 -11.75
C PRO A 211 -3.88 -20.12 -10.64
N PHE A 212 -4.49 -19.03 -10.18
CA PHE A 212 -5.59 -19.05 -9.23
C PHE A 212 -6.89 -19.35 -9.95
N LYS A 213 -7.76 -20.13 -9.31
CA LYS A 213 -9.11 -20.39 -9.82
C LYS A 213 -10.08 -20.13 -8.69
N ARG A 214 -11.12 -19.32 -8.96
CA ARG A 214 -12.21 -19.05 -8.01
C ARG A 214 -11.71 -18.49 -6.67
N THR A 215 -11.03 -17.35 -6.74
CA THR A 215 -10.36 -16.76 -5.58
C THR A 215 -11.02 -15.46 -5.18
N LEU A 216 -11.31 -15.34 -3.87
CA LEU A 216 -11.66 -14.09 -3.21
C LEU A 216 -10.54 -13.74 -2.24
N PHE A 217 -9.85 -12.63 -2.50
CA PHE A 217 -8.79 -12.15 -1.63
C PHE A 217 -9.39 -11.53 -0.37
N THR A 218 -8.81 -11.86 0.79
CA THR A 218 -9.16 -11.27 2.09
C THR A 218 -8.09 -10.33 2.60
N GLY A 219 -6.89 -10.41 2.05
CA GLY A 219 -5.76 -9.55 2.41
C GLY A 219 -4.51 -9.93 1.62
N HIS A 220 -3.48 -9.09 1.74
CA HIS A 220 -2.17 -9.36 1.20
C HIS A 220 -1.08 -8.71 2.06
N VAL A 221 0.16 -9.16 1.90
CA VAL A 221 1.34 -8.52 2.46
C VAL A 221 2.50 -8.64 1.47
N VAL A 222 3.33 -7.61 1.38
CA VAL A 222 4.55 -7.63 0.58
C VAL A 222 5.77 -7.74 1.51
N VAL A 223 6.60 -8.76 1.31
CA VAL A 223 7.84 -9.01 2.07
C VAL A 223 8.95 -9.34 1.09
N ASP A 224 10.07 -8.64 1.16
CA ASP A 224 11.24 -8.87 0.29
C ASP A 224 10.89 -8.97 -1.21
N ARG A 225 10.04 -8.05 -1.67
CA ARG A 225 9.52 -7.97 -3.06
C ARG A 225 8.66 -9.18 -3.49
N GLN A 226 8.24 -10.02 -2.55
CA GLN A 226 7.27 -11.08 -2.75
C GLN A 226 5.93 -10.66 -2.16
N VAL A 227 4.85 -10.95 -2.88
CA VAL A 227 3.49 -10.73 -2.38
C VAL A 227 2.92 -12.04 -1.87
N PHE A 228 2.32 -12.01 -0.69
CA PHE A 228 1.58 -13.10 -0.08
C PHE A 228 0.11 -12.73 -0.01
N PHE A 229 -0.77 -13.58 -0.53
CA PHE A 229 -2.21 -13.39 -0.47
C PHE A 229 -2.84 -14.30 0.58
N SER A 230 -3.82 -13.79 1.29
CA SER A 230 -4.81 -14.59 2.02
C SER A 230 -6.12 -14.61 1.26
N THR A 231 -6.81 -15.74 1.32
CA THR A 231 -8.08 -15.94 0.61
C THR A 231 -9.16 -16.44 1.55
N LEU A 232 -10.42 -16.28 1.15
CA LEU A 232 -11.57 -16.74 1.93
C LEU A 232 -11.52 -18.25 2.23
N ASN A 233 -10.86 -19.04 1.38
CA ASN A 233 -10.74 -20.49 1.53
C ASN A 233 -9.56 -20.91 2.43
N GLY A 234 -8.82 -19.95 3.00
CA GLY A 234 -7.63 -20.21 3.82
C GLY A 234 -6.38 -20.60 3.02
N GLU A 235 -6.40 -20.46 1.69
CA GLU A 235 -5.24 -20.71 0.83
C GLU A 235 -4.30 -19.50 0.87
N PHE A 236 -2.98 -19.80 0.91
CA PHE A 236 -1.91 -18.81 0.84
C PHE A 236 -1.14 -18.95 -0.47
N PHE A 237 -0.88 -17.82 -1.12
CA PHE A 237 -0.15 -17.78 -2.38
C PHE A 237 0.99 -16.79 -2.29
N SER A 238 2.19 -17.17 -2.74
CA SER A 238 3.33 -16.27 -2.90
C SER A 238 3.65 -16.04 -4.36
N SER A 239 3.97 -14.80 -4.73
CA SER A 239 4.41 -14.44 -6.08
C SER A 239 5.59 -13.48 -6.03
N SER A 240 6.56 -13.68 -6.94
CA SER A 240 7.58 -12.68 -7.24
C SER A 240 7.30 -12.09 -8.62
N PRO A 241 7.26 -10.76 -8.77
CA PRO A 241 7.01 -10.10 -10.06
C PRO A 241 8.12 -10.33 -11.11
N TYR A 242 9.23 -10.98 -10.74
CA TYR A 242 10.41 -11.19 -11.60
C TYR A 242 10.68 -12.65 -11.97
N ALA A 243 9.90 -13.60 -11.46
CA ALA A 243 10.04 -14.97 -11.91
C ALA A 243 9.36 -15.11 -13.29
N ASP A 244 10.06 -15.70 -14.27
CA ASP A 244 9.50 -16.17 -15.56
C ASP A 244 8.31 -17.16 -15.39
N ARG A 245 7.98 -17.47 -14.12
CA ARG A 245 6.74 -18.05 -13.66
C ARG A 245 6.30 -17.26 -12.44
N LEU A 246 5.45 -16.26 -12.64
CA LEU A 246 4.89 -15.38 -11.62
C LEU A 246 4.24 -16.12 -10.44
N PHE A 247 4.02 -17.43 -10.53
CA PHE A 247 3.44 -18.24 -9.46
C PHE A 247 4.14 -19.60 -9.42
N ALA A 248 5.33 -19.63 -8.83
CA ALA A 248 5.93 -20.89 -8.38
C ALA A 248 5.21 -21.32 -7.10
N GLY A 249 4.43 -22.41 -7.18
CA GLY A 249 3.65 -22.91 -6.06
C GLY A 249 4.52 -23.22 -4.84
N MET A 250 3.95 -23.06 -3.64
CA MET A 250 4.55 -23.64 -2.45
C MET A 250 3.52 -24.17 -1.46
N HIS A 251 3.98 -25.24 -0.83
CA HIS A 251 3.34 -26.13 0.12
C HIS A 251 2.63 -25.42 1.27
N VAL A 252 1.49 -26.00 1.66
CA VAL A 252 0.95 -25.88 3.02
C VAL A 252 2.02 -26.40 3.99
N GLN A 253 2.67 -25.50 4.71
CA GLN A 253 3.27 -25.81 6.00
C GLN A 253 2.75 -24.80 7.02
N ILE A 254 1.65 -25.16 7.65
CA ILE A 254 1.36 -24.73 9.00
C ILE A 254 1.29 -26.01 9.82
N GLU A 255 2.44 -26.52 10.25
CA GLU A 255 2.54 -27.27 11.50
C GLU A 255 3.76 -26.77 12.26
N GLU A 256 3.47 -26.33 13.50
CA GLU A 256 4.38 -26.17 14.64
C GLU A 256 5.46 -25.07 14.59
N ALA A 257 5.02 -23.83 14.85
CA ALA A 257 5.86 -22.85 15.55
C ALA A 257 5.04 -22.10 16.62
N PHE A 258 4.33 -22.87 17.45
CA PHE A 258 3.79 -22.41 18.74
C PHE A 258 3.98 -23.50 19.80
N GLN A 259 5.18 -24.06 19.88
CA GLN A 259 5.71 -24.60 21.12
C GLN A 259 7.21 -24.37 21.15
N MET A 260 7.63 -23.34 21.88
CA MET A 260 8.67 -23.50 22.88
C MET A 260 8.53 -22.37 23.90
N GLN A 261 8.17 -22.79 25.12
CA GLN A 261 8.48 -22.09 26.36
C GLN A 261 9.98 -21.89 26.51
#